data_AF-B4VJL0-F1
#
_entry.id   AF-B4VJL0-F1
#
_cell.length_a   1.000
_cell.length_b   1.000
_cell.length_c   1.000
_cell.angle_alpha   90.00
_cell.angle_beta   90.00
_cell.angle_gamma   90.00
#
_symmetry.space_group_name_H-M   'P 1'
#
loop_
_entity.id
_entity.type
_entity.pdbx_description
1 polymer ?
#
loop_
_entity_poly.entity_id
_entity_poly.type
_entity_poly.pdbx_seq_one_letter_code
_entity_poly.pdbx_strand_id
1 'polypeptide(L)'
;MAKNSHRPKKDDAVLGGKNPPPTKGVVLGGIAGVRMRLTSPVVEQRLAAMTEAIAYGEAGLNLVEDAFLQDESPRVKQAALLILWNKKQPWVQQAIKHYVPANRVAWWWLNETEGDIAADSVGGNDGTIKGATPVTMVPGRMPGLGGAAHPDEVNSESYRFVEYVLPQGLGSALQFDGDDYVEIPHGAALNFGVGDFSIGVGVKTRRRGLEVILDKRVETSGSVQGYCLYLHHGRLGLQLADGIESAWTNYDSQCFIADDHWHYLMVTVDRDATDGGRWYVDGFELGNRFNPMGQQGSLNNFKPLRLGQRSDHPSSPGFFQGRMSDVQLFNRSLAAPEILAVYHKVGVKGTRSGFIHK
;
A
#
# COMPACT_ATOMS: atom_id res chain seq x y z
N MET A 1 -23.88 28.04 -54.77
CA MET A 1 -23.70 28.39 -53.34
C MET A 1 -23.19 27.16 -52.60
N ALA A 2 -21.88 27.10 -52.31
CA ALA A 2 -21.29 26.00 -51.55
C ALA A 2 -21.22 26.40 -50.06
N LYS A 3 -21.94 25.67 -49.19
CA LYS A 3 -21.86 25.84 -47.74
C LYS A 3 -20.60 25.13 -47.23
N ASN A 4 -19.59 25.91 -46.84
CA ASN A 4 -18.41 25.41 -46.13
C ASN A 4 -18.81 24.95 -44.71
N SER A 5 -18.81 23.64 -44.46
CA SER A 5 -18.90 23.07 -43.11
C SER A 5 -17.50 22.92 -42.52
N HIS A 6 -16.98 23.94 -41.85
CA HIS A 6 -15.78 23.80 -41.03
C HIS A 6 -16.19 23.34 -39.63
N ARG A 7 -16.16 22.02 -39.39
CA ARG A 7 -16.13 21.48 -38.02
C ARG A 7 -14.68 21.60 -37.49
N PRO A 8 -14.47 22.06 -36.25
CA PRO A 8 -13.11 22.21 -35.72
C PRO A 8 -12.35 20.89 -35.65
N LYS A 9 -11.05 20.92 -35.95
CA LYS A 9 -10.12 19.79 -35.83
C LYS A 9 -9.53 19.72 -34.40
N LYS A 10 -8.92 18.58 -34.06
CA LYS A 10 -8.32 18.31 -32.73
C LYS A 10 -7.26 19.35 -32.31
N ASP A 11 -6.67 20.05 -33.29
CA ASP A 11 -5.60 21.03 -33.09
C ASP A 11 -6.10 22.48 -33.21
N ASP A 12 -7.40 22.70 -33.39
CA ASP A 12 -7.96 24.04 -33.49
C ASP A 12 -8.00 24.72 -32.11
N ALA A 13 -7.52 25.96 -32.06
CA ALA A 13 -7.54 26.77 -30.84
C ALA A 13 -8.99 27.00 -30.37
N VAL A 14 -9.27 26.67 -29.10
CA VAL A 14 -10.57 26.94 -28.47
C VAL A 14 -10.58 28.39 -27.98
N LEU A 15 -11.59 29.16 -28.38
CA LEU A 15 -11.81 30.52 -27.90
C LEU A 15 -12.16 30.49 -26.40
N GLY A 16 -11.29 31.06 -25.57
CA GLY A 16 -11.50 31.21 -24.13
C GLY A 16 -12.70 32.12 -23.80
N GLY A 17 -13.27 31.95 -22.60
CA GLY A 17 -14.43 32.70 -22.11
C GLY A 17 -14.22 34.22 -22.08
N LYS A 18 -15.33 34.96 -21.91
CA LYS A 18 -15.48 36.44 -22.06
C LYS A 18 -14.61 37.34 -21.16
N ASN A 19 -13.59 36.82 -20.49
CA ASN A 19 -12.61 37.64 -19.77
C ASN A 19 -11.38 37.86 -20.67
N PRO A 20 -10.96 39.12 -20.91
CA PRO A 20 -9.75 39.39 -21.67
C PRO A 20 -8.55 38.73 -20.97
N PRO A 21 -7.68 38.01 -21.70
CA PRO A 21 -6.52 37.38 -21.11
C PRO A 21 -5.62 38.46 -20.48
N PRO A 22 -4.89 38.14 -19.39
CA PRO A 22 -3.87 39.02 -18.86
C PRO A 22 -2.93 39.42 -20.01
N THR A 23 -2.58 40.70 -20.12
CA THR A 23 -1.80 41.28 -21.25
C THR A 23 -0.39 40.71 -21.42
N LYS A 24 -0.01 39.71 -20.60
CA LYS A 24 1.25 38.95 -20.68
C LYS A 24 1.08 37.42 -20.54
N GLY A 25 -0.15 36.89 -20.56
CA GLY A 25 -0.42 35.47 -20.36
C GLY A 25 -0.74 34.73 -21.67
N VAL A 26 0.16 33.88 -22.15
CA VAL A 26 -0.15 32.93 -23.23
C VAL A 26 -1.00 31.79 -22.64
N VAL A 27 -2.23 31.62 -23.13
CA VAL A 27 -3.04 30.43 -22.82
C VAL A 27 -2.57 29.30 -23.73
N LEU A 28 -1.62 28.50 -23.24
CA LEU A 28 -1.15 27.31 -23.95
C LEU A 28 -2.23 26.23 -23.87
N GLY A 29 -2.91 25.98 -24.99
CA GLY A 29 -3.79 24.83 -25.15
C GLY A 29 -3.02 23.55 -25.51
N GLY A 30 -3.70 22.41 -25.51
CA GLY A 30 -3.11 21.15 -25.96
C GLY A 30 -1.97 20.64 -25.06
N ILE A 31 -1.06 19.85 -25.63
CA ILE A 31 0.08 19.26 -24.92
C ILE A 31 1.04 20.32 -24.34
N ALA A 32 1.12 21.51 -24.95
CA ALA A 32 1.92 22.61 -24.42
C ALA A 32 1.36 23.13 -23.08
N GLY A 33 0.03 23.18 -22.96
CA GLY A 33 -0.66 23.49 -21.71
C GLY A 33 -0.43 22.44 -20.63
N VAL A 34 -0.43 21.16 -21.02
CA VAL A 34 -0.08 20.04 -20.12
C VAL A 34 1.34 20.21 -19.58
N ARG A 35 2.33 20.44 -20.45
CA ARG A 35 3.73 20.63 -20.04
C ARG A 35 3.89 21.79 -19.06
N MET A 36 3.22 22.91 -19.30
CA MET A 36 3.26 24.07 -18.39
C MET A 36 2.65 23.74 -17.02
N ARG A 37 1.53 23.00 -16.97
CA ARG A 37 0.93 22.61 -15.70
C ARG A 37 1.77 21.58 -14.94
N LEU A 38 2.53 20.74 -15.63
CA LEU A 38 3.48 19.80 -15.01
C LEU A 38 4.66 20.51 -14.33
N THR A 39 4.96 21.76 -14.66
CA THR A 39 5.97 22.55 -13.93
C THR A 39 5.40 23.40 -12.80
N SER A 40 4.10 23.28 -12.51
CA SER A 40 3.44 24.07 -11.47
C SER A 40 3.96 23.71 -10.07
N PRO A 41 4.15 24.67 -9.16
CA PRO A 41 4.44 24.36 -7.76
C PRO A 41 3.27 23.64 -7.06
N VAL A 42 2.05 23.73 -7.60
CA VAL A 42 0.85 23.12 -7.03
C VAL A 42 0.74 21.65 -7.46
N VAL A 43 0.88 20.72 -6.50
CA VAL A 43 0.80 19.27 -6.71
C VAL A 43 -0.47 18.87 -7.48
N GLU A 44 -1.63 19.37 -7.08
CA GLU A 44 -2.92 19.04 -7.72
C GLU A 44 -2.98 19.44 -9.21
N GLN A 45 -2.30 20.53 -9.59
CA GLN A 45 -2.23 20.94 -11.00
C GLN A 45 -1.34 19.99 -11.81
N ARG A 46 -0.26 19.49 -11.22
CA ARG A 46 0.61 18.48 -11.85
C ARG A 46 -0.13 17.14 -12.00
N LEU A 47 -0.86 16.71 -10.97
CA LEU A 47 -1.70 15.50 -11.01
C LEU A 47 -2.77 15.57 -12.12
N ALA A 48 -3.50 16.68 -12.21
CA ALA A 48 -4.48 16.90 -13.26
C ALA A 48 -3.84 16.88 -14.66
N ALA A 49 -2.67 17.51 -14.81
CA ALA A 49 -1.95 17.55 -16.08
C ALA A 49 -1.44 16.17 -16.52
N MET A 50 -0.91 15.34 -15.61
CA MET A 50 -0.50 13.97 -15.94
C MET A 50 -1.67 13.12 -16.44
N THR A 51 -2.84 13.27 -15.84
CA THR A 51 -4.05 12.55 -16.27
C THR A 51 -4.44 12.96 -17.69
N GLU A 52 -4.39 14.27 -17.99
CA GLU A 52 -4.67 14.79 -19.32
C GLU A 52 -3.62 14.38 -20.35
N ALA A 53 -2.34 14.24 -19.95
CA ALA A 53 -1.24 13.84 -20.82
C ALA A 53 -1.55 12.53 -21.57
N ILE A 54 -2.26 11.60 -20.94
CA ILE A 54 -2.63 10.30 -21.54
C ILE A 54 -3.40 10.46 -22.87
N ALA A 55 -4.16 11.55 -23.04
CA ALA A 55 -4.92 11.83 -24.26
C ALA A 55 -4.04 12.18 -25.48
N TYR A 56 -2.75 12.45 -25.26
CA TYR A 56 -1.78 12.84 -26.29
C TYR A 56 -0.86 11.71 -26.75
N GLY A 57 -1.20 10.45 -26.46
CA GLY A 57 -0.47 9.28 -26.96
C GLY A 57 0.98 9.24 -26.45
N GLU A 58 1.92 8.90 -27.34
CA GLU A 58 3.34 8.75 -26.99
C GLU A 58 3.96 10.03 -26.40
N ALA A 59 3.68 11.19 -27.01
CA ALA A 59 4.19 12.47 -26.50
C ALA A 59 3.68 12.78 -25.08
N GLY A 60 2.46 12.36 -24.77
CA GLY A 60 1.89 12.46 -23.43
C GLY A 60 2.51 11.47 -22.45
N LEU A 61 2.78 10.23 -22.88
CA LEU A 61 3.46 9.23 -22.06
C LEU A 61 4.88 9.65 -21.69
N ASN A 62 5.61 10.31 -22.58
CA ASN A 62 6.94 10.84 -22.27
C ASN A 62 6.87 11.93 -21.19
N LEU A 63 5.81 12.76 -21.16
CA LEU A 63 5.62 13.74 -20.08
C LEU A 63 5.32 13.06 -18.74
N VAL A 64 4.58 11.94 -18.76
CA VAL A 64 4.34 11.12 -17.57
C VAL A 64 5.64 10.45 -17.10
N GLU A 65 6.48 10.00 -18.02
CA GLU A 65 7.83 9.50 -17.72
C GLU A 65 8.70 10.57 -17.06
N ASP A 66 8.75 11.77 -17.64
CA ASP A 66 9.52 12.88 -17.07
C ASP A 66 9.04 13.22 -15.65
N ALA A 67 7.71 13.28 -15.45
CA ALA A 67 7.13 13.48 -14.13
C ALA A 67 7.51 12.35 -13.16
N PHE A 68 7.54 11.10 -13.62
CA PHE A 68 7.96 9.97 -12.82
C PHE A 68 9.44 10.07 -12.39
N LEU A 69 10.32 10.42 -13.32
CA LEU A 69 11.76 10.45 -13.06
C LEU A 69 12.17 11.69 -12.26
N GLN A 70 11.59 12.85 -12.56
CA GLN A 70 12.11 14.15 -12.15
C GLN A 70 11.27 14.88 -11.11
N ASP A 71 9.99 14.55 -10.91
CA ASP A 71 9.16 15.34 -9.98
C ASP A 71 9.62 15.17 -8.51
N GLU A 72 9.64 16.24 -7.75
CA GLU A 72 10.06 16.21 -6.35
C GLU A 72 8.98 15.62 -5.43
N SER A 73 7.71 15.64 -5.84
CA SER A 73 6.61 15.12 -5.05
C SER A 73 6.51 13.60 -5.19
N PRO A 74 6.62 12.85 -4.08
CA PRO A 74 6.38 11.40 -4.09
C PRO A 74 4.99 11.05 -4.64
N ARG A 75 3.98 11.88 -4.36
CA ARG A 75 2.60 11.70 -4.83
C ARG A 75 2.46 11.83 -6.34
N VAL A 76 3.19 12.78 -6.96
CA VAL A 76 3.20 12.94 -8.42
C VAL A 76 3.94 11.78 -9.08
N LYS A 77 5.13 11.42 -8.57
CA LYS A 77 5.87 10.24 -9.04
C LYS A 77 5.03 8.97 -8.95
N GLN A 78 4.32 8.78 -7.84
CA GLN A 78 3.42 7.65 -7.65
C GLN A 78 2.30 7.62 -8.68
N ALA A 79 1.59 8.73 -8.88
CA ALA A 79 0.54 8.82 -9.89
C ALA A 79 1.07 8.61 -11.33
N ALA A 80 2.29 9.07 -11.62
CA ALA A 80 2.94 8.79 -12.89
C ALA A 80 3.20 7.28 -13.08
N LEU A 81 3.75 6.61 -12.05
CA LEU A 81 3.98 5.17 -12.06
C LEU A 81 2.69 4.37 -12.26
N LEU A 82 1.57 4.80 -11.64
CA LEU A 82 0.24 4.20 -11.86
C LEU A 82 -0.18 4.20 -13.33
N ILE A 83 -0.01 5.35 -13.99
CA ILE A 83 -0.36 5.51 -15.40
C ILE A 83 0.50 4.61 -16.29
N LEU A 84 1.78 4.49 -15.94
CA LEU A 84 2.75 3.67 -16.64
C LEU A 84 2.54 2.17 -16.39
N TRP A 85 2.04 1.74 -15.23
CA TRP A 85 2.00 0.33 -14.82
C TRP A 85 1.39 -0.64 -15.85
N ASN A 86 0.29 -0.25 -16.48
CA ASN A 86 -0.44 -1.09 -17.44
C ASN A 86 0.06 -0.94 -18.89
N LYS A 87 1.15 -0.22 -19.11
CA LYS A 87 1.71 0.07 -20.44
C LYS A 87 2.67 -1.06 -20.83
N LYS A 88 2.46 -1.65 -22.01
CA LYS A 88 3.25 -2.78 -22.54
C LYS A 88 4.59 -2.36 -23.16
N GLN A 89 4.90 -1.06 -23.13
CA GLN A 89 6.12 -0.49 -23.68
C GLN A 89 7.35 -1.09 -22.95
N PRO A 90 8.38 -1.58 -23.66
CA PRO A 90 9.52 -2.27 -23.04
C PRO A 90 10.25 -1.44 -21.98
N TRP A 91 10.43 -0.15 -22.22
CA TRP A 91 11.10 0.75 -21.27
C TRP A 91 10.29 0.92 -19.99
N VAL A 92 8.95 1.00 -20.07
CA VAL A 92 8.06 1.10 -18.92
C VAL A 92 8.16 -0.14 -18.05
N GLN A 93 8.12 -1.32 -18.68
CA GLN A 93 8.30 -2.58 -17.98
C GLN A 93 9.67 -2.68 -17.31
N GLN A 94 10.72 -2.13 -17.92
CA GLN A 94 12.06 -2.12 -17.35
C GLN A 94 12.19 -1.14 -16.19
N ALA A 95 11.60 0.05 -16.27
CA ALA A 95 11.56 1.04 -15.20
C ALA A 95 10.80 0.51 -13.99
N ILE A 96 9.64 -0.11 -14.19
CA ILE A 96 8.83 -0.71 -13.11
C ILE A 96 9.60 -1.80 -12.37
N LYS A 97 10.41 -2.62 -13.06
CA LYS A 97 11.19 -3.69 -12.42
C LYS A 97 12.13 -3.17 -11.33
N HIS A 98 12.66 -1.94 -11.45
CA HIS A 98 13.52 -1.35 -10.42
C HIS A 98 12.80 -1.12 -9.09
N TYR A 99 11.48 -0.95 -9.11
CA TYR A 99 10.68 -0.66 -7.92
C TYR A 99 10.04 -1.90 -7.32
N VAL A 100 10.14 -3.05 -7.99
CA VAL A 100 9.72 -4.30 -7.39
C VAL A 100 10.72 -4.60 -6.28
N PRO A 101 10.32 -4.55 -5.00
CA PRO A 101 11.28 -4.68 -3.93
C PRO A 101 11.95 -6.06 -4.01
N ALA A 102 13.27 -6.06 -4.16
CA ALA A 102 14.10 -7.21 -3.88
C ALA A 102 14.22 -7.40 -2.36
N ASN A 103 14.59 -8.60 -1.93
CA ASN A 103 14.93 -8.94 -0.53
C ASN A 103 13.75 -8.89 0.45
N ARG A 104 12.59 -9.38 0.03
CA ARG A 104 11.53 -9.77 0.97
C ARG A 104 12.04 -10.92 1.85
N VAL A 105 11.78 -10.86 3.16
CA VAL A 105 12.26 -11.87 4.11
C VAL A 105 11.22 -12.95 4.41
N ALA A 106 9.93 -12.66 4.21
CA ALA A 106 8.85 -13.63 4.28
C ALA A 106 7.62 -13.17 3.50
N TRP A 107 6.86 -14.13 2.94
CA TRP A 107 5.64 -13.86 2.19
C TRP A 107 4.61 -14.98 2.29
N TRP A 108 3.47 -14.70 2.92
CA TRP A 108 2.33 -15.61 2.91
C TRP A 108 1.21 -15.02 2.05
N TRP A 109 0.93 -15.68 0.92
CA TRP A 109 -0.23 -15.30 0.10
C TRP A 109 -1.55 -15.54 0.83
N LEU A 110 -1.57 -16.52 1.74
CA LEU A 110 -2.79 -17.02 2.38
C LEU A 110 -3.79 -17.53 1.33
N ASN A 111 -3.27 -18.33 0.39
CA ASN A 111 -3.97 -18.84 -0.79
C ASN A 111 -4.19 -20.35 -0.78
N GLU A 112 -4.06 -20.96 0.39
CA GLU A 112 -4.21 -22.38 0.61
C GLU A 112 -5.63 -22.81 0.20
N THR A 113 -5.79 -23.99 -0.38
CA THR A 113 -7.12 -24.52 -0.73
C THR A 113 -7.53 -25.70 0.15
N GLU A 114 -6.57 -26.30 0.84
CA GLU A 114 -6.72 -27.44 1.74
C GLU A 114 -5.51 -27.52 2.69
N GLY A 115 -5.63 -28.33 3.74
CA GLY A 115 -4.58 -28.53 4.74
C GLY A 115 -4.48 -27.38 5.75
N ASP A 116 -3.45 -27.45 6.58
CA ASP A 116 -3.19 -26.53 7.70
C ASP A 116 -1.84 -25.82 7.58
N ILE A 117 -1.23 -25.78 6.39
CA ILE A 117 0.08 -25.15 6.18
C ILE A 117 -0.10 -23.83 5.43
N ALA A 118 0.26 -22.72 6.07
CA ALA A 118 0.38 -21.42 5.41
C ALA A 118 1.78 -21.29 4.81
N ALA A 119 1.92 -21.39 3.49
CA ALA A 119 3.23 -21.48 2.85
C ALA A 119 3.93 -20.11 2.74
N ASP A 120 5.20 -20.05 3.16
CA ASP A 120 6.08 -18.91 2.89
C ASP A 120 6.65 -19.01 1.48
N SER A 121 6.24 -18.09 0.61
CA SER A 121 6.68 -18.03 -0.79
C SER A 121 8.09 -17.50 -0.98
N VAL A 122 8.69 -16.88 0.04
CA VAL A 122 10.14 -16.63 0.07
C VAL A 122 10.87 -17.91 0.51
N GLY A 123 10.31 -18.60 1.49
CA GLY A 123 10.73 -19.91 1.98
C GLY A 123 11.35 -19.86 3.38
N GLY A 124 11.17 -20.95 4.13
CA GLY A 124 11.82 -21.18 5.43
C GLY A 124 11.01 -20.73 6.65
N ASN A 125 9.86 -20.07 6.47
CA ASN A 125 8.98 -19.64 7.56
C ASN A 125 7.52 -20.09 7.34
N ASP A 126 7.31 -21.34 6.91
CA ASP A 126 5.95 -21.88 6.78
C ASP A 126 5.21 -21.82 8.13
N GLY A 127 3.94 -21.43 8.08
CA GLY A 127 3.06 -21.35 9.23
C GLY A 127 2.12 -22.54 9.33
N THR A 128 1.54 -22.72 10.51
CA THR A 128 0.43 -23.65 10.74
C THR A 128 -0.86 -22.87 10.98
N ILE A 129 -1.87 -23.14 10.18
CA ILE A 129 -3.22 -22.58 10.27
C ILE A 129 -3.95 -23.24 11.45
N LYS A 130 -4.51 -22.44 12.34
CA LYS A 130 -5.30 -22.86 13.49
C LYS A 130 -6.70 -22.27 13.35
N GLY A 131 -7.63 -23.08 12.85
CA GLY A 131 -9.05 -22.76 12.69
C GLY A 131 -9.41 -21.90 11.46
N ALA A 132 -8.54 -20.95 11.07
CA ALA A 132 -8.83 -20.06 9.93
C ALA A 132 -9.13 -20.85 8.65
N THR A 133 -10.14 -20.43 7.90
CA THR A 133 -10.64 -21.16 6.73
C THR A 133 -10.30 -20.46 5.41
N PRO A 134 -9.84 -21.18 4.39
CA PRO A 134 -9.64 -20.58 3.08
C PRO A 134 -10.92 -20.08 2.42
N VAL A 135 -10.83 -18.92 1.78
CA VAL A 135 -11.92 -18.34 0.99
C VAL A 135 -11.42 -17.93 -0.38
N THR A 136 -12.03 -18.45 -1.43
CA THR A 136 -11.79 -18.01 -2.81
C THR A 136 -12.47 -16.67 -3.04
N MET A 137 -11.71 -15.68 -3.49
CA MET A 137 -12.28 -14.40 -3.91
C MET A 137 -12.63 -14.46 -5.38
N VAL A 138 -13.88 -14.14 -5.72
CA VAL A 138 -14.28 -13.95 -7.12
C VAL A 138 -13.44 -12.81 -7.68
N PRO A 139 -12.74 -12.99 -8.82
CA PRO A 139 -12.03 -11.91 -9.49
C PRO A 139 -13.00 -10.76 -9.78
N GLY A 140 -12.85 -9.66 -9.05
CA GLY A 140 -13.78 -8.54 -9.10
C GLY A 140 -13.18 -7.35 -8.38
N ARG A 141 -13.55 -6.14 -8.84
CA ARG A 141 -13.01 -4.85 -8.40
C ARG A 141 -12.89 -4.78 -6.88
N MET A 142 -11.68 -4.50 -6.38
CA MET A 142 -11.58 -3.93 -5.03
C MET A 142 -11.99 -2.47 -5.12
N PRO A 143 -12.95 -2.00 -4.30
CA PRO A 143 -13.15 -0.58 -4.12
C PRO A 143 -11.96 -0.03 -3.33
N GLY A 144 -11.02 0.64 -4.01
CA GLY A 144 -10.13 1.60 -3.38
C GLY A 144 -10.88 2.93 -3.25
N LEU A 145 -10.94 3.48 -2.03
CA LEU A 145 -11.47 4.82 -1.67
C LEU A 145 -12.59 5.35 -2.58
N GLY A 146 -13.80 4.83 -2.39
CA GLY A 146 -15.01 5.33 -3.03
C GLY A 146 -16.26 4.78 -2.39
N GLY A 147 -16.72 5.39 -1.28
CA GLY A 147 -18.03 5.05 -0.74
C GLY A 147 -18.31 5.37 0.73
N ALA A 148 -18.04 6.58 1.23
CA ALA A 148 -18.84 7.11 2.34
C ALA A 148 -19.95 7.98 1.76
N ALA A 149 -21.17 7.44 1.72
CA ALA A 149 -22.40 8.20 1.52
C ALA A 149 -23.03 8.46 2.90
N HIS A 150 -22.48 9.40 3.68
CA HIS A 150 -23.26 10.20 4.64
C HIS A 150 -22.50 11.50 5.03
N PRO A 151 -23.18 12.66 5.17
CA PRO A 151 -22.65 13.96 4.73
C PRO A 151 -21.81 14.80 5.70
N ASP A 152 -21.57 14.42 6.96
CA ASP A 152 -21.28 15.45 7.97
C ASP A 152 -19.85 15.51 8.57
N GLU A 153 -18.88 14.66 8.18
CA GLU A 153 -17.50 14.79 8.72
C GLU A 153 -16.37 14.47 7.73
N VAL A 154 -16.41 15.03 6.51
CA VAL A 154 -15.20 15.13 5.67
C VAL A 154 -15.18 16.45 4.91
N ASN A 155 -14.38 17.42 5.37
CA ASN A 155 -13.76 18.41 4.48
C ASN A 155 -12.24 18.15 4.51
N SER A 156 -11.61 17.82 3.39
CA SER A 156 -11.26 18.76 2.34
C SER A 156 -11.29 18.09 0.96
N GLU A 157 -11.71 18.87 -0.03
CA GLU A 157 -11.85 18.47 -1.43
C GLU A 157 -10.54 18.00 -2.07
N SER A 158 -10.28 16.69 -2.17
CA SER A 158 -9.41 16.08 -3.21
C SER A 158 -9.33 14.54 -3.19
N TYR A 159 -10.41 13.84 -2.81
CA TYR A 159 -10.48 12.39 -2.99
C TYR A 159 -11.70 11.99 -3.82
N ARG A 160 -11.76 12.50 -5.06
CA ARG A 160 -12.56 11.86 -6.11
C ARG A 160 -11.63 10.99 -6.92
N PHE A 161 -11.38 9.77 -6.43
CA PHE A 161 -10.69 8.78 -7.23
C PHE A 161 -11.65 8.19 -8.27
N VAL A 162 -11.13 8.09 -9.49
CA VAL A 162 -11.68 7.27 -10.57
C VAL A 162 -11.86 5.85 -10.04
N GLU A 163 -12.93 5.14 -10.43
CA GLU A 163 -13.05 3.70 -10.17
C GLU A 163 -11.81 2.98 -10.74
N TYR A 164 -10.84 2.69 -9.88
CA TYR A 164 -9.66 1.94 -10.26
C TYR A 164 -9.90 0.47 -10.02
N VAL A 165 -9.99 -0.27 -11.12
CA VAL A 165 -9.95 -1.73 -11.14
C VAL A 165 -8.52 -2.13 -10.79
N LEU A 166 -8.32 -2.63 -9.56
CA LEU A 166 -7.05 -3.26 -9.23
C LEU A 166 -6.75 -4.41 -10.20
N PRO A 167 -5.48 -4.62 -10.59
CA PRO A 167 -5.09 -5.83 -11.30
C PRO A 167 -5.60 -7.05 -10.51
N GLN A 168 -6.24 -7.97 -11.25
CA GLN A 168 -7.03 -9.14 -10.81
C GLN A 168 -6.94 -9.47 -9.30
N GLY A 169 -8.07 -9.53 -8.57
CA GLY A 169 -8.07 -9.61 -7.11
C GLY A 169 -7.16 -10.66 -6.45
N LEU A 170 -6.94 -10.50 -5.14
CA LEU A 170 -6.15 -11.36 -4.23
C LEU A 170 -6.34 -12.89 -4.42
N GLY A 171 -7.35 -13.33 -5.18
CA GLY A 171 -7.52 -14.72 -5.64
C GLY A 171 -8.03 -15.67 -4.55
N SER A 172 -7.63 -15.41 -3.31
CA SER A 172 -7.82 -16.25 -2.14
C SER A 172 -7.33 -15.51 -0.88
N ALA A 173 -7.96 -15.79 0.25
CA ALA A 173 -7.60 -15.27 1.57
C ALA A 173 -7.87 -16.35 2.63
N LEU A 174 -7.39 -16.13 3.85
CA LEU A 174 -7.90 -16.83 5.03
C LEU A 174 -8.98 -15.97 5.72
N GLN A 175 -10.06 -16.62 6.13
CA GLN A 175 -11.11 -16.08 6.98
C GLN A 175 -10.84 -16.48 8.43
N PHE A 176 -10.83 -15.48 9.31
CA PHE A 176 -10.67 -15.61 10.75
C PHE A 176 -11.99 -15.25 11.42
N ASP A 177 -12.50 -16.09 12.32
CA ASP A 177 -13.83 -15.94 12.92
C ASP A 177 -13.85 -15.45 14.38
N GLY A 178 -12.70 -15.36 15.04
CA GLY A 178 -12.55 -14.75 16.36
C GLY A 178 -11.86 -15.60 17.44
N ASP A 179 -11.42 -16.82 17.10
CA ASP A 179 -10.42 -17.58 17.88
C ASP A 179 -9.30 -18.20 17.00
N ASP A 180 -9.39 -17.95 15.70
CA ASP A 180 -8.45 -18.39 14.67
C ASP A 180 -7.12 -17.64 14.67
N TYR A 181 -6.06 -18.31 14.23
CA TYR A 181 -4.76 -17.69 13.94
C TYR A 181 -3.89 -18.55 13.01
N VAL A 182 -2.83 -17.96 12.48
CA VAL A 182 -1.72 -18.70 11.86
C VAL A 182 -0.50 -18.57 12.76
N GLU A 183 0.13 -19.68 13.10
CA GLU A 183 1.36 -19.71 13.88
C GLU A 183 2.56 -19.98 12.99
N ILE A 184 3.46 -19.00 12.89
CA ILE A 184 4.74 -19.13 12.21
C ILE A 184 5.82 -19.35 13.28
N PRO A 185 6.52 -20.49 13.27
CA PRO A 185 7.62 -20.75 14.20
C PRO A 185 8.66 -19.62 14.20
N HIS A 186 9.38 -19.47 15.30
CA HIS A 186 10.48 -18.52 15.35
C HIS A 186 11.50 -18.81 14.23
N GLY A 187 11.87 -17.75 13.49
CA GLY A 187 12.94 -17.75 12.52
C GLY A 187 13.73 -16.44 12.58
N ALA A 188 15.03 -16.50 12.28
CA ALA A 188 15.91 -15.33 12.29
C ALA A 188 15.51 -14.25 11.26
N ALA A 189 14.87 -14.66 10.15
CA ALA A 189 14.35 -13.74 9.14
C ALA A 189 13.21 -12.84 9.66
N LEU A 190 12.54 -13.26 10.74
CA LEU A 190 11.41 -12.53 11.35
C LEU A 190 11.87 -11.55 12.45
N ASN A 191 13.18 -11.45 12.66
CA ASN A 191 13.83 -10.68 13.71
C ASN A 191 14.51 -9.46 13.10
N PHE A 192 13.88 -8.29 13.20
CA PHE A 192 14.39 -7.05 12.60
C PHE A 192 15.57 -6.43 13.36
N GLY A 193 15.84 -6.89 14.59
CA GLY A 193 16.93 -6.38 15.42
C GLY A 193 16.77 -4.90 15.70
N VAL A 194 17.80 -4.14 15.37
CA VAL A 194 17.82 -2.66 15.45
C VAL A 194 17.53 -1.99 14.10
N GLY A 195 17.39 -2.79 13.03
CA GLY A 195 17.32 -2.31 11.66
C GLY A 195 15.91 -1.90 11.22
N ASP A 196 15.87 -1.27 10.06
CA ASP A 196 14.64 -0.84 9.40
C ASP A 196 13.82 -2.02 8.90
N PHE A 197 12.52 -1.79 8.73
CA PHE A 197 11.64 -2.83 8.20
C PHE A 197 10.38 -2.25 7.57
N SER A 198 9.67 -3.09 6.82
CA SER A 198 8.35 -2.80 6.31
C SER A 198 7.45 -4.02 6.41
N ILE A 199 6.16 -3.78 6.63
CA ILE A 199 5.14 -4.81 6.80
C ILE A 199 3.98 -4.47 5.88
N GLY A 200 3.52 -5.47 5.12
CA GLY A 200 2.39 -5.38 4.20
C GLY A 200 1.35 -6.45 4.44
N VAL A 201 0.07 -6.11 4.30
CA VAL A 201 -1.03 -7.07 4.47
C VAL A 201 -2.32 -6.55 3.82
N GLY A 202 -3.01 -7.41 3.08
CA GLY A 202 -4.41 -7.19 2.70
C GLY A 202 -5.32 -7.59 3.84
N VAL A 203 -6.24 -6.72 4.25
CA VAL A 203 -7.26 -7.02 5.27
C VAL A 203 -8.65 -6.59 4.84
N LYS A 204 -9.67 -7.31 5.32
CA LYS A 204 -11.08 -6.89 5.30
C LYS A 204 -11.71 -7.19 6.65
N THR A 205 -12.28 -6.17 7.29
CA THR A 205 -13.00 -6.35 8.57
C THR A 205 -13.99 -5.23 8.82
N ARG A 206 -14.95 -5.47 9.71
CA ARG A 206 -15.88 -4.47 10.26
C ARG A 206 -15.66 -4.23 11.76
N ARG A 207 -14.64 -4.88 12.32
CA ARG A 207 -14.40 -4.91 13.77
C ARG A 207 -13.73 -3.65 14.25
N ARG A 208 -14.15 -3.21 15.44
CA ARG A 208 -13.69 -1.95 16.05
C ARG A 208 -13.02 -2.15 17.41
N GLY A 209 -12.86 -3.40 17.85
CA GLY A 209 -12.13 -3.72 19.08
C GLY A 209 -10.62 -3.60 18.88
N LEU A 210 -9.86 -4.19 19.80
CA LEU A 210 -8.47 -4.54 19.54
C LEU A 210 -8.46 -5.81 18.69
N GLU A 211 -7.91 -5.72 17.48
CA GLU A 211 -7.83 -6.83 16.53
C GLU A 211 -6.38 -6.95 16.07
N VAL A 212 -5.70 -8.03 16.46
CA VAL A 212 -4.29 -8.22 16.13
C VAL A 212 -4.13 -8.80 14.74
N ILE A 213 -3.54 -8.04 13.83
CA ILE A 213 -3.29 -8.49 12.46
C ILE A 213 -2.07 -9.41 12.47
N LEU A 214 -0.96 -8.94 13.03
CA LEU A 214 0.21 -9.79 13.30
C LEU A 214 0.98 -9.35 14.54
N ASP A 215 1.55 -10.32 15.25
CA ASP A 215 2.29 -10.08 16.48
C ASP A 215 3.48 -11.03 16.62
N LYS A 216 4.64 -10.44 16.93
CA LYS A 216 5.86 -11.16 17.32
C LYS A 216 6.49 -10.49 18.53
N ARG A 217 5.72 -10.38 19.62
CA ARG A 217 6.20 -9.81 20.89
C ARG A 217 6.32 -10.86 21.98
N VAL A 218 7.31 -10.67 22.84
CA VAL A 218 7.18 -11.02 24.26
C VAL A 218 6.31 -9.96 24.90
N GLU A 219 5.31 -10.36 25.69
CA GLU A 219 4.39 -9.41 26.35
C GLU A 219 4.14 -9.78 27.80
N THR A 220 3.82 -11.05 28.10
CA THR A 220 3.52 -11.48 29.48
C THR A 220 4.57 -12.41 30.07
N SER A 221 5.42 -13.04 29.24
CA SER A 221 6.46 -13.96 29.71
C SER A 221 7.82 -13.28 29.98
N GLY A 222 7.89 -11.95 29.95
CA GLY A 222 9.13 -11.18 30.12
C GLY A 222 8.94 -9.70 29.79
N SER A 223 10.05 -8.95 29.68
CA SER A 223 10.01 -7.56 29.21
C SER A 223 9.37 -7.47 27.84
N VAL A 224 8.50 -6.47 27.64
CA VAL A 224 7.82 -6.28 26.36
C VAL A 224 8.87 -6.01 25.27
N GLN A 225 8.91 -6.86 24.24
CA GLN A 225 9.92 -6.79 23.19
C GLN A 225 9.39 -7.36 21.88
N GLY A 226 9.49 -6.62 20.78
CA GLY A 226 9.08 -7.03 19.45
C GLY A 226 8.21 -5.99 18.74
N TYR A 227 7.39 -6.46 17.81
CA TYR A 227 6.49 -5.64 17.01
C TYR A 227 5.10 -6.26 16.88
N CYS A 228 4.07 -5.41 16.81
CA CYS A 228 2.69 -5.83 16.58
C CYS A 228 1.96 -4.83 15.69
N LEU A 229 1.37 -5.32 14.61
CA LEU A 229 0.47 -4.57 13.75
C LEU A 229 -0.97 -4.95 14.13
N TYR A 230 -1.79 -3.95 14.44
CA TYR A 230 -3.14 -4.18 14.96
C TYR A 230 -4.12 -3.12 14.46
N LEU A 231 -5.40 -3.38 14.71
CA LEU A 231 -6.45 -2.38 14.66
C LEU A 231 -6.95 -2.08 16.07
N HIS A 232 -7.26 -0.82 16.33
CA HIS A 232 -7.95 -0.38 17.54
C HIS A 232 -8.97 0.70 17.17
N HIS A 233 -10.23 0.56 17.60
CA HIS A 233 -11.33 1.41 17.10
C HIS A 233 -11.46 1.41 15.57
N GLY A 234 -11.06 0.32 14.92
CA GLY A 234 -11.05 0.18 13.46
C GLY A 234 -9.95 0.96 12.74
N ARG A 235 -8.96 1.47 13.49
CA ARG A 235 -7.82 2.24 12.97
C ARG A 235 -6.53 1.45 13.04
N LEU A 236 -5.68 1.59 12.02
CA LEU A 236 -4.40 0.91 11.95
C LEU A 236 -3.39 1.48 12.96
N GLY A 237 -2.74 0.59 13.70
CA GLY A 237 -1.69 0.91 14.65
C GLY A 237 -0.53 -0.09 14.62
N LEU A 238 0.63 0.36 15.11
CA LEU A 238 1.87 -0.40 15.24
C LEU A 238 2.37 -0.19 16.67
N GLN A 239 2.73 -1.27 17.35
CA GLN A 239 3.47 -1.19 18.60
C GLN A 239 4.90 -1.66 18.38
N LEU A 240 5.85 -0.90 18.91
CA LEU A 240 7.25 -1.31 19.02
C LEU A 240 7.67 -1.30 20.48
N ALA A 241 8.43 -2.32 20.85
CA ALA A 241 9.03 -2.45 22.18
C ALA A 241 10.42 -3.08 22.02
N ASP A 242 11.43 -2.46 22.62
CA ASP A 242 12.82 -2.88 22.44
C ASP A 242 13.40 -3.72 23.59
N GLY A 243 12.55 -4.07 24.56
CA GLY A 243 12.93 -4.88 25.72
C GLY A 243 13.58 -4.07 26.86
N ILE A 244 13.81 -2.77 26.67
CA ILE A 244 14.41 -1.89 27.69
C ILE A 244 13.31 -1.40 28.63
N GLU A 245 13.49 -1.63 29.94
CA GLU A 245 12.55 -1.20 31.01
C GLU A 245 11.09 -1.64 30.81
N SER A 246 10.84 -2.65 29.96
CA SER A 246 9.48 -3.05 29.52
C SER A 246 8.67 -1.91 28.89
N ALA A 247 9.33 -0.88 28.39
CA ALA A 247 8.69 0.23 27.69
C ALA A 247 8.23 -0.20 26.29
N TRP A 248 7.12 0.40 25.84
CA TRP A 248 6.57 0.20 24.50
C TRP A 248 5.95 1.50 24.00
N THR A 249 5.88 1.65 22.68
CA THR A 249 5.28 2.81 22.03
C THR A 249 4.23 2.36 21.01
N ASN A 250 3.02 2.93 21.12
CA ASN A 250 1.97 2.79 20.11
C ASN A 250 2.03 3.95 19.12
N TYR A 251 2.05 3.63 17.84
CA TYR A 251 1.92 4.57 16.74
C TYR A 251 0.56 4.31 16.07
N ASP A 252 -0.25 5.36 15.91
CA ASP A 252 -1.61 5.27 15.39
C ASP A 252 -1.72 6.07 14.08
N SER A 253 -2.25 5.43 13.05
CA SER A 253 -2.39 6.03 11.72
C SER A 253 -3.61 6.95 11.58
N GLN A 254 -4.51 7.01 12.57
CA GLN A 254 -5.81 7.69 12.57
C GLN A 254 -6.79 7.27 11.46
N CYS A 255 -6.33 6.49 10.48
CA CYS A 255 -7.08 6.03 9.33
C CYS A 255 -7.99 4.87 9.71
N PHE A 256 -9.28 5.09 9.55
CA PHE A 256 -10.30 4.07 9.75
C PHE A 256 -10.40 3.17 8.52
N ILE A 257 -10.22 1.87 8.70
CA ILE A 257 -10.28 0.86 7.62
C ILE A 257 -11.30 -0.26 7.89
N ALA A 258 -11.98 -0.23 9.03
CA ALA A 258 -12.92 -1.28 9.44
C ALA A 258 -14.33 -1.04 8.89
N ASP A 259 -14.44 -0.90 7.56
CA ASP A 259 -15.64 -0.55 6.81
C ASP A 259 -16.23 -1.73 6.02
N ASP A 260 -15.73 -2.94 6.27
CA ASP A 260 -16.03 -4.17 5.51
C ASP A 260 -15.59 -4.16 4.04
N HIS A 261 -14.64 -3.30 3.65
CA HIS A 261 -13.96 -3.37 2.37
C HIS A 261 -12.56 -3.97 2.51
N TRP A 262 -12.00 -4.40 1.39
CA TRP A 262 -10.61 -4.80 1.33
C TRP A 262 -9.74 -3.56 1.27
N HIS A 263 -8.75 -3.51 2.16
CA HIS A 263 -7.69 -2.53 2.13
C HIS A 263 -6.34 -3.24 2.13
N TYR A 264 -5.41 -2.72 1.33
CA TYR A 264 -4.03 -3.14 1.42
C TYR A 264 -3.24 -2.17 2.29
N LEU A 265 -2.84 -2.65 3.46
CA LEU A 265 -2.16 -1.88 4.49
C LEU A 265 -0.66 -2.10 4.38
N MET A 266 0.11 -1.02 4.51
CA MET A 266 1.56 -1.05 4.57
C MET A 266 2.06 -0.07 5.63
N VAL A 267 3.08 -0.48 6.38
CA VAL A 267 3.86 0.40 7.26
C VAL A 267 5.34 0.25 6.94
N THR A 268 6.05 1.37 6.85
CA THR A 268 7.51 1.42 6.70
C THR A 268 8.10 2.09 7.92
N VAL A 269 9.16 1.51 8.47
CA VAL A 269 9.85 2.02 9.65
C VAL A 269 11.33 2.14 9.32
N ASP A 270 11.74 3.36 9.03
CA ASP A 270 13.13 3.80 9.09
C ASP A 270 13.42 4.20 10.54
N ARG A 271 14.26 3.43 11.22
CA ARG A 271 14.46 3.56 12.67
C ARG A 271 15.47 4.64 13.04
N ASP A 272 16.25 5.17 12.11
CA ASP A 272 17.23 6.22 12.40
C ASP A 272 16.77 7.63 11.97
N ALA A 273 15.56 7.77 11.42
CA ALA A 273 14.94 9.03 11.06
C ALA A 273 13.78 9.48 11.98
N THR A 274 13.75 10.77 12.34
CA THR A 274 12.67 11.37 13.18
C THR A 274 11.28 11.37 12.51
N ASP A 275 11.20 11.22 11.19
CA ASP A 275 9.96 11.06 10.41
C ASP A 275 9.92 9.70 9.68
N GLY A 276 10.67 8.72 10.19
CA GLY A 276 10.92 7.45 9.55
C GLY A 276 9.75 6.46 9.54
N GLY A 277 8.73 6.69 10.38
CA GLY A 277 7.50 5.88 10.41
C GLY A 277 6.44 6.40 9.43
N ARG A 278 6.03 5.58 8.46
CA ARG A 278 5.04 5.97 7.43
C ARG A 278 3.98 4.91 7.21
N TRP A 279 2.76 5.38 6.95
CA TRP A 279 1.58 4.55 6.71
C TRP A 279 1.12 4.67 5.27
N TYR A 280 0.70 3.54 4.70
CA TYR A 280 0.10 3.49 3.38
C TYR A 280 -1.16 2.63 3.40
N VAL A 281 -2.20 3.11 2.71
CA VAL A 281 -3.45 2.39 2.49
C VAL A 281 -3.73 2.42 0.98
N ASP A 282 -3.98 1.24 0.42
CA ASP A 282 -4.30 1.07 -1.01
C ASP A 282 -3.22 1.68 -1.92
N GLY A 283 -1.97 1.54 -1.48
CA GLY A 283 -0.78 2.07 -2.13
C GLY A 283 -0.42 3.51 -1.73
N PHE A 284 -1.35 4.33 -1.23
CA PHE A 284 -1.12 5.76 -1.00
C PHE A 284 -0.63 6.07 0.42
N GLU A 285 0.35 6.96 0.55
CA GLU A 285 0.83 7.45 1.85
C GLU A 285 -0.26 8.30 2.53
N LEU A 286 -0.52 8.07 3.82
CA LEU A 286 -1.51 8.85 4.60
C LEU A 286 -1.01 10.24 5.03
N GLY A 287 0.30 10.45 5.07
CA GLY A 287 0.96 11.73 5.40
C GLY A 287 1.17 11.99 6.89
N ASN A 288 0.46 11.32 7.79
CA ASN A 288 0.69 11.40 9.23
C ASN A 288 1.82 10.45 9.67
N ARG A 289 3.05 10.89 9.46
CA ARG A 289 4.27 10.16 9.85
C ARG A 289 4.46 10.13 11.37
N PHE A 290 5.26 9.18 11.86
CA PHE A 290 5.63 9.08 13.26
C PHE A 290 7.15 8.96 13.45
N ASN A 291 7.61 9.26 14.66
CA ASN A 291 9.02 9.16 15.06
C ASN A 291 9.30 7.82 15.76
N PRO A 292 9.99 6.87 15.13
CA PRO A 292 10.33 5.58 15.73
C PRO A 292 11.58 5.62 16.64
N MET A 293 12.27 6.75 16.74
CA MET A 293 13.54 6.85 17.48
C MET A 293 13.42 6.66 19.00
N GLY A 294 12.21 6.54 19.54
CA GLY A 294 11.98 6.21 20.96
C GLY A 294 12.19 4.73 21.29
N GLN A 295 12.37 3.85 20.29
CA GLN A 295 12.52 2.41 20.47
C GLN A 295 13.76 1.91 19.71
N GLN A 296 14.96 2.30 20.18
CA GLN A 296 16.24 2.07 19.47
C GLN A 296 16.94 0.74 19.84
N GLY A 297 16.52 0.06 20.89
CA GLY A 297 17.03 -1.28 21.18
C GLY A 297 16.56 -2.33 20.17
N SER A 298 16.98 -3.57 20.39
CA SER A 298 16.66 -4.70 19.53
C SER A 298 15.21 -5.17 19.72
N LEU A 299 14.49 -5.39 18.62
CA LEU A 299 13.16 -5.99 18.62
C LEU A 299 13.20 -7.54 18.68
N ASN A 300 14.39 -8.14 18.65
CA ASN A 300 14.53 -9.60 18.52
C ASN A 300 14.00 -10.35 19.73
N ASN A 301 13.31 -11.46 19.46
CA ASN A 301 12.87 -12.39 20.48
C ASN A 301 12.64 -13.80 19.90
N PHE A 302 12.35 -14.76 20.78
CA PHE A 302 12.13 -16.16 20.42
C PHE A 302 10.65 -16.55 20.27
N LYS A 303 9.71 -15.60 20.37
CA LYS A 303 8.29 -15.91 20.20
C LYS A 303 7.98 -16.24 18.73
N PRO A 304 6.99 -17.10 18.46
CA PRO A 304 6.46 -17.25 17.11
C PRO A 304 5.93 -15.91 16.61
N LEU A 305 5.89 -15.75 15.29
CA LEU A 305 5.05 -14.72 14.68
C LEU A 305 3.64 -15.32 14.57
N ARG A 306 2.62 -14.60 15.05
CA ARG A 306 1.22 -15.01 14.85
C ARG A 306 0.50 -14.02 13.96
N LEU A 307 -0.32 -14.54 13.05
CA LEU A 307 -1.29 -13.76 12.29
C LEU A 307 -2.67 -13.99 12.92
N GLY A 308 -3.38 -12.92 13.27
CA GLY A 308 -4.73 -13.00 13.84
C GLY A 308 -4.80 -13.10 15.37
N GLN A 309 -3.67 -13.11 16.08
CA GLN A 309 -3.64 -13.19 17.55
C GLN A 309 -2.32 -12.66 18.13
N ARG A 310 -2.33 -12.20 19.38
CA ARG A 310 -1.13 -11.95 20.18
C ARG A 310 -0.30 -13.23 20.38
N SER A 311 1.02 -13.10 20.26
CA SER A 311 1.99 -14.21 20.40
C SER A 311 2.24 -14.65 21.84
N ASP A 312 2.00 -13.77 22.82
CA ASP A 312 2.40 -14.00 24.21
C ASP A 312 1.42 -13.42 25.24
N HIS A 313 0.10 -13.53 24.98
CA HIS A 313 -0.93 -13.06 25.91
C HIS A 313 -2.19 -13.97 25.91
N PRO A 314 -2.12 -15.20 26.44
CA PRO A 314 -3.20 -16.18 26.32
C PRO A 314 -4.54 -15.76 26.96
N SER A 315 -4.52 -14.92 27.99
CA SER A 315 -5.73 -14.43 28.68
C SER A 315 -6.40 -13.23 28.00
N SER A 316 -5.72 -12.58 27.05
CA SER A 316 -6.25 -11.46 26.26
C SER A 316 -5.65 -11.53 24.86
N PRO A 317 -6.08 -12.53 24.07
CA PRO A 317 -5.44 -12.89 22.80
C PRO A 317 -5.60 -11.84 21.69
N GLY A 318 -6.58 -10.93 21.81
CA GLY A 318 -6.81 -9.87 20.82
C GLY A 318 -7.12 -10.41 19.43
N PHE A 319 -7.92 -11.47 19.35
CA PHE A 319 -8.21 -12.18 18.10
C PHE A 319 -8.71 -11.23 17.01
N PHE A 320 -8.23 -11.45 15.79
CA PHE A 320 -8.76 -10.80 14.61
C PHE A 320 -9.98 -11.56 14.09
N GLN A 321 -11.04 -10.82 13.76
CA GLN A 321 -12.20 -11.34 13.03
C GLN A 321 -12.35 -10.58 11.70
N GLY A 322 -12.21 -11.31 10.59
CA GLY A 322 -12.17 -10.74 9.25
C GLY A 322 -11.45 -11.64 8.26
N ARG A 323 -10.94 -11.06 7.18
CA ARG A 323 -10.12 -11.77 6.20
C ARG A 323 -8.74 -11.14 6.09
N MET A 324 -7.72 -11.97 5.90
CA MET A 324 -6.37 -11.53 5.57
C MET A 324 -5.86 -12.22 4.31
N SER A 325 -5.01 -11.52 3.57
CA SER A 325 -4.31 -12.05 2.42
C SER A 325 -2.98 -11.32 2.23
N ASP A 326 -2.04 -11.95 1.52
CA ASP A 326 -0.81 -11.31 1.05
C ASP A 326 0.00 -10.58 2.15
N VAL A 327 0.35 -11.32 3.20
CA VAL A 327 1.21 -10.84 4.29
C VAL A 327 2.67 -10.86 3.85
N GLN A 328 3.36 -9.72 3.95
CA GLN A 328 4.73 -9.55 3.49
C GLN A 328 5.59 -8.84 4.53
N LEU A 329 6.83 -9.32 4.71
CA LEU A 329 7.82 -8.70 5.58
C LEU A 329 9.09 -8.35 4.79
N PHE A 330 9.64 -7.17 5.07
CA PHE A 330 10.88 -6.66 4.48
C PHE A 330 11.82 -6.19 5.60
N ASN A 331 13.11 -6.48 5.49
CA ASN A 331 14.15 -6.05 6.43
C ASN A 331 14.77 -4.70 6.06
N ARG A 332 13.95 -3.81 5.50
CA ARG A 332 14.31 -2.42 5.20
C ARG A 332 13.04 -1.55 5.12
N SER A 333 13.21 -0.24 5.24
CA SER A 333 12.17 0.73 4.91
C SER A 333 12.00 0.81 3.38
N LEU A 334 10.79 0.50 2.89
CA LEU A 334 10.46 0.59 1.46
C LEU A 334 10.15 2.03 1.05
N ALA A 335 10.57 2.42 -0.15
CA ALA A 335 10.20 3.72 -0.72
C ALA A 335 8.77 3.69 -1.29
N ALA A 336 8.10 4.85 -1.36
CA ALA A 336 6.73 4.95 -1.86
C ALA A 336 6.49 4.32 -3.25
N PRO A 337 7.39 4.45 -4.24
CA PRO A 337 7.23 3.76 -5.51
C PRO A 337 7.31 2.22 -5.39
N GLU A 338 8.07 1.69 -4.44
CA GLU A 338 8.14 0.26 -4.17
C GLU A 338 6.88 -0.25 -3.49
N ILE A 339 6.33 0.51 -2.55
CA ILE A 339 5.01 0.23 -1.94
C ILE A 339 3.94 0.15 -3.01
N LEU A 340 3.92 1.11 -3.92
CA LEU A 340 2.99 1.10 -5.04
C LEU A 340 3.21 -0.14 -5.93
N ALA A 341 4.47 -0.48 -6.22
CA ALA A 341 4.79 -1.66 -7.01
C ALA A 341 4.35 -2.96 -6.33
N VAL A 342 4.46 -3.06 -5.00
CA VAL A 342 3.90 -4.19 -4.24
C VAL A 342 2.41 -4.21 -4.40
N TYR A 343 1.70 -3.13 -4.05
CA TYR A 343 0.25 -3.01 -4.13
C TYR A 343 -0.31 -3.42 -5.50
N HIS A 344 0.34 -2.99 -6.58
CA HIS A 344 -0.06 -3.37 -7.94
C HIS A 344 0.22 -4.81 -8.33
N LYS A 345 1.15 -5.48 -7.65
CA LYS A 345 1.40 -6.91 -7.86
C LYS A 345 0.51 -7.79 -7.00
N VAL A 346 -0.10 -7.24 -5.96
CA VAL A 346 -1.12 -7.89 -5.16
C VAL A 346 -2.35 -8.13 -6.04
N GLY A 347 -2.35 -9.28 -6.72
CA GLY A 347 -3.39 -9.63 -7.69
C GLY A 347 -2.93 -10.26 -9.01
N VAL A 348 -1.63 -10.25 -9.30
CA VAL A 348 -1.15 -11.10 -10.40
C VAL A 348 -1.04 -12.52 -9.84
N LYS A 349 -1.98 -13.41 -10.19
CA LYS A 349 -1.77 -14.86 -10.03
C LYS A 349 -0.37 -15.14 -10.55
N GLY A 350 0.55 -15.49 -9.66
CA GLY A 350 1.84 -15.98 -10.06
C GLY A 350 1.58 -17.21 -10.94
N THR A 351 1.68 -17.06 -12.26
CA THR A 351 2.10 -18.22 -13.04
C THR A 351 3.39 -18.64 -12.37
N ARG A 352 3.44 -19.86 -11.82
CA ARG A 352 4.70 -20.51 -11.49
C ARG A 352 5.54 -20.46 -12.76
N SER A 353 6.29 -19.37 -12.94
CA SER A 353 7.30 -19.27 -13.95
C SER A 353 8.37 -20.20 -13.42
N GLY A 354 8.41 -21.40 -14.00
CA GLY A 354 9.48 -22.35 -13.77
C GLY A 354 10.80 -21.68 -14.15
N PHE A 355 11.42 -21.01 -13.20
CA PHE A 355 12.86 -20.82 -13.19
C PHE A 355 13.45 -22.01 -12.45
N ILE A 356 13.41 -23.16 -13.12
CA ILE A 356 14.35 -24.24 -12.84
C ILE A 356 15.70 -23.65 -13.22
N HIS A 357 16.51 -23.28 -12.24
CA HIS A 357 17.93 -23.13 -12.44
C HIS A 357 18.44 -24.53 -12.84
N LYS A 358 18.96 -24.64 -14.06
CA LYS A 358 19.90 -25.70 -14.40
C LYS A 358 21.27 -25.33 -13.85
#